data_AF-A0A3F2UG72-F1
#
_entry.id   AF-A0A3F2UG72-F1
#
_cell.length_a   1.000
_cell.length_b   1.000
_cell.length_c   1.000
_cell.angle_alpha   90.00
_cell.angle_beta   90.00
_cell.angle_gamma   90.00
#
_symmetry.space_group_name_H-M   'P 1'
#
loop_
_entity.id
_entity.type
_entity.pdbx_description
1 polymer ?
#
loop_
_entity_poly.entity_id
_entity_poly.type
_entity_poly.pdbx_seq_one_letter_code
_entity_poly.pdbx_strand_id
1 'polypeptide(L)'
;MRNLLKSSFAAVCLTALSSYAQAQETPAQAPAEPQHLPPYDCTLKEAVLCKAGATCTPAKTLGELPLPARVLLNFDKQVLAGVSADGLPHVSTIGSLSRSGDIVVAQGVDGGTGWMVHSTSNDDEVTFVAASDDFIINAFGTCKPLGLAQ
;
A
#
# COMPACT_ATOMS: atom_id res chain seq x y z
N MET A 1 26.14 64.28 -33.94
CA MET A 1 26.29 63.24 -34.99
C MET A 1 25.20 62.20 -34.72
N ARG A 2 24.07 62.14 -35.46
CA ARG A 2 23.87 61.52 -36.80
C ARG A 2 24.51 60.11 -36.82
N ASN A 3 23.80 58.96 -36.86
CA ASN A 3 22.69 58.47 -37.71
C ASN A 3 21.89 57.37 -36.94
N LEU A 4 20.58 57.14 -37.00
CA LEU A 4 19.57 56.94 -38.08
C LEU A 4 19.65 55.60 -38.86
N LEU A 5 18.61 54.77 -38.62
CA LEU A 5 17.96 53.72 -39.45
C LEU A 5 18.81 52.46 -39.83
N LYS A 6 18.28 51.24 -39.97
CA LYS A 6 17.05 50.81 -40.67
C LYS A 6 16.52 49.47 -40.14
N SER A 7 15.19 49.37 -40.11
CA SER A 7 14.39 48.14 -40.01
C SER A 7 14.73 47.11 -41.09
N SER A 8 14.56 45.83 -40.76
CA SER A 8 14.03 44.84 -41.71
C SER A 8 13.11 43.88 -40.96
N PHE A 9 11.82 43.99 -41.26
CA PHE A 9 10.84 42.93 -41.06
C PHE A 9 11.12 41.83 -42.08
N ALA A 10 11.26 40.59 -41.62
CA ALA A 10 11.13 39.42 -42.47
C ALA A 10 10.11 38.50 -41.81
N ALA A 11 8.88 38.58 -42.31
CA ALA A 11 7.86 37.57 -42.10
C ALA A 11 8.29 36.29 -42.81
N VAL A 12 8.35 35.17 -42.08
CA VAL A 12 8.40 33.82 -42.67
C VAL A 12 7.17 33.06 -42.19
N CYS A 13 6.46 32.57 -43.19
CA CYS A 13 5.16 31.93 -43.12
C CYS A 13 5.15 30.62 -42.32
N LEU A 14 3.95 30.34 -41.82
CA LEU A 14 3.48 29.08 -41.26
C LEU A 14 3.89 27.86 -42.08
N THR A 15 4.45 26.86 -41.41
CA THR A 15 4.04 25.47 -41.61
C THR A 15 3.76 24.85 -40.25
N ALA A 16 2.47 24.74 -39.93
CA ALA A 16 1.96 23.93 -38.86
C ALA A 16 2.29 22.47 -39.16
N LEU A 17 3.36 21.95 -38.57
CA LEU A 17 3.51 20.51 -38.38
C LEU A 17 2.63 20.15 -37.19
N SER A 18 1.37 19.84 -37.49
CA SER A 18 0.49 19.09 -36.61
C SER A 18 1.15 17.74 -36.33
N SER A 19 2.02 17.68 -35.32
CA SER A 19 2.38 16.41 -34.71
C SER A 19 1.10 15.83 -34.16
N TYR A 20 0.54 14.87 -34.89
CA TYR A 20 -0.55 14.04 -34.43
C TYR A 20 -0.08 13.41 -33.12
N ALA A 21 -0.62 13.93 -32.02
CA ALA A 21 -0.66 13.22 -30.76
C ALA A 21 -1.48 11.95 -31.03
N GLN A 22 -0.81 10.87 -31.42
CA GLN A 22 -1.38 9.55 -31.22
C GLN A 22 -1.35 9.34 -29.71
N ALA A 23 -2.42 9.77 -29.04
CA ALA A 23 -2.83 9.14 -27.81
C ALA A 23 -3.01 7.67 -28.18
N GLN A 24 -1.97 6.86 -27.96
CA GLN A 24 -2.15 5.43 -27.83
C GLN A 24 -3.12 5.28 -26.67
N GLU A 25 -4.38 5.04 -26.99
CA GLU A 25 -5.33 4.46 -26.06
C GLU A 25 -4.65 3.17 -25.58
N THR A 26 -3.99 3.25 -24.42
CA THR A 26 -3.63 2.07 -23.67
C THR A 26 -4.93 1.30 -23.55
N PRO A 27 -5.00 0.04 -24.04
CA PRO A 27 -6.20 -0.75 -23.89
C PRO A 27 -6.61 -0.68 -22.44
N ALA A 28 -7.83 -0.18 -22.18
CA ALA A 28 -8.39 -0.17 -20.84
C ALA A 28 -8.26 -1.62 -20.33
N GLN A 29 -7.36 -1.81 -19.37
CA GLN A 29 -7.21 -3.10 -18.71
C GLN A 29 -8.59 -3.45 -18.19
N ALA A 30 -9.15 -4.56 -18.69
CA ALA A 30 -10.42 -5.07 -18.21
C ALA A 30 -10.35 -5.09 -16.68
N PRO A 31 -11.41 -4.63 -15.98
CA PRO A 31 -11.45 -4.72 -14.52
C PRO A 31 -11.10 -6.15 -14.14
N ALA A 32 -10.04 -6.34 -13.36
CA ALA A 32 -9.73 -7.64 -12.81
C ALA A 32 -10.99 -8.16 -12.13
N GLU A 33 -11.48 -9.32 -12.54
CA GLU A 33 -12.63 -9.96 -11.89
C GLU A 33 -12.38 -9.97 -10.39
N PRO A 34 -13.40 -9.70 -9.55
CA PRO A 34 -13.26 -9.82 -8.10
C PRO A 34 -12.94 -11.27 -7.78
N GLN A 35 -11.66 -11.60 -7.69
CA GLN A 35 -11.24 -12.87 -7.15
C GLN A 35 -11.52 -12.80 -5.66
N HIS A 36 -12.66 -13.36 -5.26
CA HIS A 36 -13.00 -13.56 -3.87
C HIS A 36 -11.82 -14.24 -3.17
N LEU A 37 -11.22 -13.53 -2.21
CA LEU A 37 -10.10 -14.00 -1.42
C LEU A 37 -10.65 -14.59 -0.12
N PRO A 38 -10.27 -15.82 0.26
CA PRO A 38 -10.63 -16.32 1.57
C PRO A 38 -9.99 -15.43 2.65
N PRO A 39 -10.60 -15.27 3.83
CA PRO A 39 -9.97 -14.54 4.93
C PRO A 39 -8.63 -15.16 5.31
N TYR A 40 -7.65 -14.37 5.75
CA TYR A 40 -6.34 -14.89 6.19
C TYR A 40 -6.18 -14.75 7.71
N ASP A 41 -5.71 -15.81 8.36
CA ASP A 41 -5.23 -15.80 9.75
C ASP A 41 -3.72 -15.67 9.75
N CYS A 42 -3.26 -14.53 10.23
CA CYS A 42 -1.86 -14.14 10.20
C CYS A 42 -1.29 -14.10 11.61
N THR A 43 -0.04 -14.53 11.76
CA THR A 43 0.75 -14.43 12.98
C THR A 43 2.03 -13.68 12.69
N LEU A 44 2.13 -12.45 13.19
CA LEU A 44 3.31 -11.59 13.13
C LEU A 44 4.20 -11.89 14.34
N LYS A 45 5.43 -12.32 14.12
CA LYS A 45 6.33 -12.83 15.17
C LYS A 45 7.42 -11.84 15.56
N GLU A 46 7.86 -11.05 14.59
CA GLU A 46 8.96 -10.11 14.74
C GLU A 46 8.48 -8.73 14.33
N ALA A 47 8.92 -7.70 15.05
CA ALA A 47 8.69 -6.32 14.63
C ALA A 47 9.90 -5.44 14.95
N VAL A 48 10.05 -4.39 14.15
CA VAL A 48 11.08 -3.37 14.28
C VAL A 48 10.39 -2.01 14.27
N LEU A 49 10.63 -1.23 15.33
CA LEU A 49 10.11 0.12 15.50
C LEU A 49 11.22 1.14 15.22
N CYS A 50 10.93 2.07 14.32
CA CYS A 50 11.76 3.22 13.98
C CYS A 50 11.06 4.51 14.42
N LYS A 51 11.82 5.43 15.01
CA LYS A 51 11.37 6.79 15.35
C LYS A 51 12.34 7.82 14.77
N ALA A 52 11.86 9.03 14.51
CA ALA A 52 12.70 10.11 13.99
C ALA A 52 13.92 10.36 14.89
N GLY A 53 15.11 10.47 14.30
CA GLY A 53 16.36 10.73 15.02
C GLY A 53 16.88 9.57 15.89
N ALA A 54 16.26 8.39 15.84
CA ALA A 54 16.66 7.21 16.60
C ALA A 54 16.97 6.02 15.67
N THR A 55 17.78 5.09 16.16
CA THR A 55 17.99 3.79 15.50
C THR A 55 16.72 2.95 15.61
N CYS A 56 16.38 2.23 14.54
CA CYS A 56 15.33 1.22 14.57
C CYS A 56 15.68 0.10 15.56
N THR A 57 14.73 -0.32 16.39
CA THR A 57 14.95 -1.35 17.43
C THR A 57 13.89 -2.44 17.39
N PRO A 58 14.21 -3.67 17.79
CA PRO A 58 13.20 -4.72 17.94
C PRO A 58 12.07 -4.27 18.88
N ALA A 59 10.83 -4.48 18.47
CA ALA A 59 9.65 -4.20 19.25
C ALA A 59 9.05 -5.48 19.84
N LYS A 60 8.44 -5.37 21.02
CA LYS A 60 7.71 -6.48 21.67
C LYS A 60 6.20 -6.45 21.37
N THR A 61 5.74 -5.36 20.76
CA THR A 61 4.34 -5.13 20.40
C THR A 61 4.27 -4.57 18.99
N LEU A 62 3.14 -4.82 18.33
CA LEU A 62 2.71 -4.12 17.13
C LEU A 62 1.60 -3.14 17.53
N GLY A 63 1.97 -1.91 17.88
CA GLY A 63 1.06 -0.99 18.56
C GLY A 63 0.63 -1.56 19.92
N GLU A 64 -0.66 -1.79 20.09
CA GLU A 64 -1.28 -2.36 21.30
C GLU A 64 -1.31 -3.90 21.32
N LEU A 65 -0.93 -4.53 20.20
CA LEU A 65 -0.96 -5.99 20.07
C LEU A 65 0.37 -6.58 20.55
N PRO A 66 0.40 -7.48 21.55
CA PRO A 66 1.63 -8.16 21.95
C PRO A 66 2.11 -9.11 20.86
N LEU A 67 3.43 -9.25 20.70
CA LEU A 67 4.00 -10.29 19.82
C LEU A 67 4.09 -11.65 20.54
N PRO A 68 3.82 -12.77 19.86
CA PRO A 68 3.35 -12.85 18.47
C PRO A 68 1.91 -12.35 18.32
N ALA A 69 1.69 -11.40 17.41
CA ALA A 69 0.39 -10.78 17.18
C ALA A 69 -0.39 -11.60 16.17
N ARG A 70 -1.60 -12.02 16.54
CA ARG A 70 -2.55 -12.65 15.61
C ARG A 70 -3.46 -11.61 15.02
N VAL A 71 -3.53 -11.56 13.70
CA VAL A 71 -4.41 -10.65 12.95
C VAL A 71 -5.20 -11.42 11.89
N LEU A 72 -6.47 -11.08 11.76
CA LEU A 72 -7.38 -11.58 10.73
C LEU A 72 -7.49 -10.52 9.62
N LEU A 73 -7.18 -10.90 8.39
CA LEU A 73 -7.54 -10.15 7.19
C LEU A 73 -8.83 -10.75 6.63
N ASN A 74 -9.95 -10.03 6.74
CA ASN A 74 -11.21 -10.45 6.15
C ASN A 74 -11.53 -9.55 4.95
N PHE A 75 -11.28 -10.06 3.75
CA PHE A 75 -11.43 -9.31 2.51
C PHE A 75 -12.89 -9.04 2.15
N ASP A 76 -13.81 -9.97 2.45
CA ASP A 76 -15.25 -9.79 2.20
C ASP A 76 -15.86 -8.70 3.08
N LYS A 77 -15.42 -8.65 4.35
CA LYS A 77 -15.87 -7.64 5.32
C LYS A 77 -15.03 -6.38 5.27
N GLN A 78 -13.98 -6.37 4.45
CA GLN A 78 -13.01 -5.27 4.34
C GLN A 78 -12.48 -4.84 5.71
N VAL A 79 -12.05 -5.79 6.55
CA VAL A 79 -11.48 -5.49 7.86
C VAL A 79 -10.17 -6.21 8.12
N LEU A 80 -9.28 -5.52 8.83
CA LEU A 80 -8.16 -6.07 9.57
C LEU A 80 -8.57 -6.09 11.04
N ALA A 81 -8.51 -7.26 11.69
CA ALA A 81 -8.86 -7.39 13.10
C ALA A 81 -7.74 -8.07 13.89
N GLY A 82 -7.52 -7.64 15.13
CA GLY A 82 -6.62 -8.27 16.08
C GLY A 82 -7.18 -8.19 17.49
N VAL A 83 -6.41 -8.69 18.47
CA VAL A 83 -6.78 -8.63 19.88
C VAL A 83 -5.65 -7.96 20.66
N SER A 84 -5.96 -6.88 21.36
CA SER A 84 -5.03 -6.15 22.21
C SER A 84 -4.69 -6.93 23.47
N ALA A 85 -3.67 -6.47 24.21
CA ALA A 85 -3.21 -7.14 25.42
C ALA A 85 -4.27 -7.26 26.55
N ASP A 86 -5.28 -6.39 26.55
CA ASP A 86 -6.41 -6.40 27.49
C ASP A 86 -7.56 -7.34 27.06
N GLY A 87 -7.42 -8.00 25.91
CA GLY A 87 -8.41 -8.91 25.36
C GLY A 87 -9.52 -8.24 24.55
N LEU A 88 -9.46 -6.92 24.35
CA LEU A 88 -10.42 -6.22 23.50
C LEU A 88 -10.11 -6.42 22.00
N PRO A 89 -11.13 -6.47 21.15
CA PRO A 89 -10.92 -6.52 19.71
C PRO A 89 -10.47 -5.13 19.21
N HIS A 90 -9.43 -5.13 18.38
CA HIS A 90 -9.00 -3.96 17.63
C HIS A 90 -9.32 -4.21 16.15
N VAL A 91 -10.09 -3.32 15.52
CA VAL A 91 -10.59 -3.53 14.15
C VAL A 91 -10.37 -2.26 13.33
N SER A 92 -9.67 -2.40 12.21
CA SER A 92 -9.49 -1.35 11.21
C SER A 92 -10.13 -1.75 9.88
N THR A 93 -10.64 -0.76 9.13
CA THR A 93 -11.15 -0.97 7.77
C THR A 93 -10.01 -1.12 6.74
N ILE A 94 -10.13 -2.09 5.84
CA ILE A 94 -9.33 -2.18 4.61
C ILE A 94 -9.88 -1.13 3.63
N GLY A 95 -9.14 -0.05 3.43
CA GLY A 95 -9.52 1.03 2.51
C GLY A 95 -9.18 0.74 1.04
N SER A 96 -8.17 -0.10 0.80
CA SER A 96 -7.81 -0.56 -0.54
C SER A 96 -7.26 -1.97 -0.49
N LEU A 97 -7.61 -2.75 -1.52
CA LEU A 97 -7.18 -4.11 -1.75
C LEU A 97 -6.71 -4.23 -3.19
N SER A 98 -5.48 -4.67 -3.39
CA SER A 98 -4.90 -4.93 -4.70
C SER A 98 -4.36 -6.35 -4.76
N ARG A 99 -4.47 -6.97 -5.92
CA ARG A 99 -3.91 -8.28 -6.21
C ARG A 99 -3.17 -8.25 -7.54
N SER A 100 -1.95 -8.78 -7.54
CA SER A 100 -1.15 -8.96 -8.75
C SER A 100 -0.48 -10.33 -8.71
N GLY A 101 -1.05 -11.30 -9.43
CA GLY A 101 -0.65 -12.70 -9.36
C GLY A 101 -0.89 -13.25 -7.94
N ASP A 102 0.20 -13.72 -7.32
CA ASP A 102 0.20 -14.30 -5.98
C ASP A 102 0.40 -13.27 -4.87
N ILE A 103 0.60 -11.99 -5.22
CA ILE A 103 0.78 -10.90 -4.26
C ILE A 103 -0.58 -10.29 -3.94
N VAL A 104 -0.92 -10.27 -2.66
CA VAL A 104 -2.06 -9.54 -2.11
C VAL A 104 -1.54 -8.38 -1.28
N VAL A 105 -2.04 -7.17 -1.56
CA VAL A 105 -1.77 -5.97 -0.80
C VAL A 105 -3.07 -5.42 -0.25
N ALA A 106 -3.20 -5.37 1.07
CA ALA A 106 -4.29 -4.71 1.76
C ALA A 106 -3.77 -3.50 2.53
N GLN A 107 -4.46 -2.37 2.48
CA GLN A 107 -4.04 -1.16 3.20
C GLN A 107 -5.24 -0.42 3.76
N GLY A 108 -5.00 0.37 4.80
CA GLY A 108 -6.02 1.15 5.48
C GLY A 108 -5.43 2.25 6.35
N VAL A 109 -6.31 2.94 7.04
CA VAL A 109 -5.97 3.96 8.03
C VAL A 109 -6.80 3.68 9.27
N ASP A 110 -6.16 3.71 10.43
CA ASP A 110 -6.82 3.66 11.73
C ASP A 110 -6.37 4.84 12.58
N GLY A 111 -7.32 5.67 13.00
CA GLY A 111 -7.04 6.97 13.60
C GLY A 111 -6.09 7.81 12.71
N GLY A 112 -4.91 8.11 13.24
CA GLY A 112 -3.83 8.83 12.53
C GLY A 112 -2.72 7.94 11.98
N THR A 113 -2.89 6.61 11.98
CA THR A 113 -1.87 5.66 11.54
C THR A 113 -2.30 4.98 10.25
N GLY A 114 -1.50 5.15 9.19
CA GLY A 114 -1.65 4.38 7.96
C GLY A 114 -0.99 3.02 8.11
N TRP A 115 -1.61 1.97 7.58
CA TRP A 115 -1.04 0.63 7.59
C TRP A 115 -1.22 -0.07 6.24
N MET A 116 -0.33 -1.03 5.99
CA MET A 116 -0.30 -1.83 4.79
C MET A 116 0.19 -3.25 5.12
N VAL A 117 -0.42 -4.24 4.48
CA VAL A 117 -0.08 -5.65 4.59
C VAL A 117 0.20 -6.20 3.21
N HIS A 118 1.38 -6.79 3.05
CA HIS A 118 1.80 -7.53 1.88
C HIS A 118 1.83 -9.01 2.24
N SER A 119 1.13 -9.84 1.48
CA SER A 119 1.18 -11.29 1.62
C SER A 119 1.35 -11.94 0.26
N THR A 120 2.07 -13.06 0.22
CA THR A 120 2.15 -13.92 -0.95
C THR A 120 1.30 -15.18 -0.71
N SER A 121 0.55 -15.62 -1.71
CA SER A 121 -0.26 -16.85 -1.60
C SER A 121 0.57 -18.14 -1.67
N ASN A 122 1.86 -18.06 -2.02
CA ASN A 122 2.70 -19.24 -2.28
C ASN A 122 3.62 -19.62 -1.11
N ASP A 123 4.05 -18.65 -0.30
CA ASP A 123 5.13 -18.87 0.69
C ASP A 123 4.66 -18.66 2.14
N ASP A 124 3.35 -18.51 2.37
CA ASP A 124 2.72 -18.13 3.65
C ASP A 124 3.27 -16.82 4.25
N GLU A 125 4.25 -16.14 3.64
CA GLU A 125 4.90 -14.96 4.23
C GLU A 125 3.99 -13.74 4.22
N VAL A 126 4.10 -12.94 5.30
CA VAL A 126 3.45 -11.64 5.41
C VAL A 126 4.39 -10.60 5.98
N THR A 127 4.35 -9.42 5.37
CA THR A 127 4.95 -8.20 5.90
C THR A 127 3.82 -7.22 6.24
N PHE A 128 3.86 -6.67 7.44
CA PHE A 128 2.99 -5.60 7.90
C PHE A 128 3.82 -4.35 8.13
N VAL A 129 3.35 -3.19 7.66
CA VAL A 129 3.91 -1.89 8.01
C VAL A 129 2.81 -0.99 8.53
N ALA A 130 3.09 -0.24 9.59
CA ALA A 130 2.28 0.88 10.02
C ALA A 130 3.15 2.12 10.24
N ALA A 131 2.63 3.28 9.87
CA ALA A 131 3.31 4.55 9.97
C ALA A 131 2.37 5.64 10.46
N SER A 132 2.90 6.51 11.31
CA SER A 132 2.28 7.76 11.74
C SER A 132 3.32 8.88 11.69
N ASP A 133 2.97 10.06 12.19
CA ASP A 133 3.91 11.18 12.28
C ASP A 133 5.11 10.89 13.21
N ASP A 134 4.94 9.98 14.19
CA ASP A 134 5.92 9.74 15.25
C ASP A 134 6.75 8.46 15.06
N PHE A 135 6.27 7.51 14.26
CA PHE A 135 6.91 6.20 14.11
C PHE A 135 6.62 5.51 12.78
N ILE A 136 7.50 4.56 12.47
CA ILE A 136 7.24 3.49 11.50
C ILE A 136 7.50 2.17 12.23
N ILE A 137 6.58 1.22 12.11
CA ILE A 137 6.79 -0.15 12.59
C ILE A 137 6.61 -1.13 11.44
N ASN A 138 7.60 -1.99 11.26
CA ASN A 138 7.56 -3.11 10.32
C ASN A 138 7.47 -4.40 11.10
N ALA A 139 6.62 -5.33 10.68
CA ALA A 139 6.50 -6.64 11.28
C ALA A 139 6.47 -7.74 10.22
N PHE A 140 6.98 -8.90 10.59
CA PHE A 140 7.12 -10.07 9.72
C PHE A 140 6.46 -11.29 10.36
N GLY A 141 5.88 -12.14 9.53
CA GLY A 141 5.17 -13.31 10.00
C GLY A 141 4.68 -14.22 8.89
N THR A 142 3.66 -15.00 9.23
CA THR A 142 3.00 -15.91 8.29
C THR A 142 1.48 -15.70 8.26
N CYS A 143 0.84 -15.81 7.10
CA CYS A 143 -0.60 -15.85 6.91
C CYS A 143 -1.04 -17.20 6.33
N LYS A 144 -2.22 -17.68 6.74
CA LYS A 144 -2.86 -18.84 6.14
C LYS A 144 -4.31 -18.53 5.79
N PRO A 145 -4.82 -18.98 4.63
CA PRO A 145 -6.23 -18.85 4.32
C PRO A 145 -7.10 -19.64 5.30
N LEU A 146 -8.08 -18.96 5.90
CA LEU A 146 -9.17 -19.52 6.66
C LEU A 146 -10.24 -20.00 5.69
N GLY A 147 -10.19 -21.29 5.35
CA GLY A 147 -11.14 -21.88 4.42
C GLY A 147 -10.50 -22.70 3.32
N LEU A 148 -9.69 -23.68 3.70
CA LEU A 148 -9.87 -25.06 3.22
C LEU A 148 -9.75 -25.96 4.45
N ALA A 149 -10.87 -26.14 5.17
CA ALA A 149 -11.07 -27.43 5.79
C ALA A 149 -11.09 -28.44 4.62
N GLN A 150 -10.18 -29.41 4.67
CA GLN A 150 -10.23 -30.58 3.79
C GLN A 150 -11.57 -31.29 3.90
#